data_AF-A0A2R6CNY8-F1
#
_entry.id   AF-A0A2R6CNY8-F1
#
_cell.length_a   1.000
_cell.length_b   1.000
_cell.length_c   1.000
_cell.angle_alpha   90.00
_cell.angle_beta   90.00
_cell.angle_gamma   90.00
#
_symmetry.space_group_name_H-M   'P 1'
#
loop_
_entity.id
_entity.type
_entity.pdbx_description
1 polymer ?
#
loop_
_entity_poly.entity_id
_entity_poly.type
_entity_poly.pdbx_seq_one_letter_code
_entity_poly.pdbx_strand_id
1 'polypeptide(L)'
;MEIEPFSLERWFDQYEHDADIMLAESGIRSLDSSEFDTDPGELGYVIPTDGDPEFKAEIAARYDRGPEEIAFTCGTQEANFLAVLAAMGEDSHAVVVTPTYQSLQAVPEAVGEISRVWLEPPDWNLDVEEVREAIRPETELVVLNNPNNPTGRYHSREIVETLYDVAAANDAYLLCDEVYRLLAGETVPPVASMGEHGVSTTSLTKAYGLAGLRFGWLCGPTELLGGARQWKDYTTISPPIFGQHVARQALGEEHEADILARNRDLAARNRERVREFISEHEHQGLTWHDPVGVNGFLAVPDGFESGRSFCRRVVEEESIVLAPGECFAGLSGGSEEAGTNSPSDVPDLAVRSAVLGARGGLVSPRGLPRTTPLRVSRTSPTRSPIDSAARDSRFDRSRRSNRQ
;
A
#
# COMPACT_ATOMS: atom_id res chain seq x y z
N MET A 1 13.84 -12.08 -14.79
CA MET A 1 12.86 -11.58 -13.81
C MET A 1 13.07 -12.31 -12.49
N GLU A 2 13.82 -11.69 -11.59
CA GLU A 2 13.85 -12.06 -10.18
C GLU A 2 12.85 -11.14 -9.46
N ILE A 3 12.06 -11.68 -8.52
CA ILE A 3 11.04 -10.91 -7.81
C ILE A 3 11.23 -11.10 -6.31
N GLU A 4 11.31 -9.98 -5.58
CA GLU A 4 11.50 -9.99 -4.14
C GLU A 4 10.24 -10.49 -3.40
N PRO A 5 10.39 -11.10 -2.20
CA PRO A 5 9.27 -11.42 -1.34
C PRO A 5 8.44 -10.16 -1.00
N PHE A 6 7.12 -10.31 -0.98
CA PHE A 6 6.21 -9.23 -0.63
C PHE A 6 6.25 -8.97 0.89
N SER A 7 7.05 -8.00 1.33
CA SER A 7 7.38 -7.72 2.73
C SER A 7 6.14 -7.49 3.61
N LEU A 8 5.16 -6.75 3.08
CA LEU A 8 3.90 -6.48 3.79
C LEU A 8 3.08 -7.76 4.01
N GLU A 9 2.94 -8.60 2.98
CA GLU A 9 2.18 -9.85 3.07
C GLU A 9 2.89 -10.86 3.99
N ARG A 10 4.23 -10.93 3.95
CA ARG A 10 5.01 -11.76 4.89
C ARG A 10 4.87 -11.29 6.33
N TRP A 11 4.73 -9.99 6.56
CA TRP A 11 4.43 -9.45 7.88
C TRP A 11 3.02 -9.86 8.34
N PHE A 12 2.01 -9.76 7.47
CA PHE A 12 0.65 -10.19 7.80
C PHE A 12 0.54 -11.69 8.04
N ASP A 13 1.18 -12.53 7.23
CA ASP A 13 1.23 -13.98 7.46
C ASP A 13 1.73 -14.33 8.87
N GLN A 14 2.72 -13.58 9.36
CA GLN A 14 3.31 -13.80 10.67
C GLN A 14 2.41 -13.35 11.83
N TYR A 15 1.70 -12.22 11.70
CA TYR A 15 1.06 -11.55 12.85
C TYR A 15 -0.46 -11.41 12.77
N GLU A 16 -1.08 -11.47 11.59
CA GLU A 16 -2.50 -11.18 11.41
C GLU A 16 -3.41 -12.23 12.06
N HIS A 17 -3.08 -13.52 11.91
CA HIS A 17 -3.95 -14.62 12.31
C HIS A 17 -4.15 -14.75 13.83
N ASP A 18 -3.19 -14.27 14.62
CA ASP A 18 -3.17 -14.41 16.08
C ASP A 18 -3.56 -13.12 16.82
N ALA A 19 -3.71 -11.99 16.11
CA ALA A 19 -3.97 -10.70 16.73
C ALA A 19 -5.46 -10.43 17.00
N ASP A 20 -5.74 -9.71 18.09
CA ASP A 20 -7.10 -9.30 18.46
C ASP A 20 -7.63 -8.17 17.57
N ILE A 21 -6.75 -7.25 17.16
CA ILE A 21 -7.12 -6.04 16.40
C ILE A 21 -6.19 -5.87 15.19
N MET A 22 -6.78 -5.89 14.00
CA MET A 22 -6.08 -5.58 12.75
C MET A 22 -6.29 -4.11 12.36
N LEU A 23 -5.25 -3.29 12.52
CA LEU A 23 -5.24 -1.89 12.11
C LEU A 23 -4.25 -1.61 10.97
N ALA A 24 -3.73 -2.63 10.29
CA ALA A 24 -2.82 -2.44 9.16
C ALA A 24 -3.49 -2.60 7.79
N GLU A 25 -4.76 -3.02 7.76
CA GLU A 25 -5.53 -3.15 6.53
C GLU A 25 -5.79 -1.79 5.86
N SER A 26 -5.45 -1.70 4.59
CA SER A 26 -5.54 -0.43 3.84
C SER A 26 -6.87 -0.21 3.12
N GLY A 27 -8.01 -0.69 3.61
CA GLY A 27 -9.30 -0.60 2.90
C GLY A 27 -10.48 -0.21 3.79
N ILE A 28 -11.58 0.24 3.16
CA ILE A 28 -12.84 0.38 3.88
C ILE A 28 -13.34 -0.99 4.34
N ARG A 29 -14.10 -1.01 5.43
CA ARG A 29 -14.75 -2.23 5.93
C ARG A 29 -15.57 -2.91 4.84
N SER A 30 -15.52 -4.24 4.84
CA SER A 30 -16.22 -5.04 3.85
C SER A 30 -17.73 -4.87 3.98
N LEU A 31 -18.40 -4.60 2.86
CA LEU A 31 -19.87 -4.61 2.79
C LEU A 31 -20.39 -6.04 2.97
N ASP A 32 -21.64 -6.14 3.43
CA ASP A 32 -22.27 -7.44 3.63
C ASP A 32 -22.77 -7.98 2.29
N SER A 33 -22.58 -9.28 2.03
CA SER A 33 -23.03 -9.90 0.78
C SER A 33 -24.55 -9.84 0.60
N SER A 34 -25.33 -9.69 1.68
CA SER A 34 -26.79 -9.53 1.61
C SER A 34 -27.25 -8.20 1.00
N GLU A 35 -26.34 -7.24 0.80
CA GLU A 35 -26.61 -6.00 0.03
C GLU A 35 -26.72 -6.27 -1.48
N PHE A 36 -26.37 -7.48 -1.95
CA PHE A 36 -26.28 -7.82 -3.37
C PHE A 36 -27.01 -9.11 -3.70
N ASP A 37 -27.45 -9.23 -4.95
CA ASP A 37 -27.72 -10.53 -5.54
C ASP A 37 -26.40 -11.25 -5.82
N THR A 38 -26.25 -12.45 -5.26
CA THR A 38 -25.02 -13.25 -5.29
C THR A 38 -25.14 -14.50 -6.16
N ASP A 39 -26.25 -14.67 -6.89
CA ASP A 39 -26.42 -15.74 -7.86
C ASP A 39 -26.12 -15.23 -9.29
N PRO A 40 -24.90 -15.42 -9.82
CA PRO A 40 -24.59 -15.05 -11.20
C PRO A 40 -25.17 -16.03 -12.23
N GLY A 41 -25.90 -17.06 -11.81
CA GLY A 41 -26.29 -18.18 -12.64
C GLY A 41 -25.13 -19.16 -12.87
N GLU A 42 -24.60 -19.22 -14.09
CA GLU A 42 -23.52 -20.15 -14.43
C GLU A 42 -22.14 -19.59 -14.06
N LEU A 43 -21.29 -20.39 -13.41
CA LEU A 43 -19.92 -20.02 -13.04
C LEU A 43 -18.91 -20.34 -14.15
N GLY A 44 -19.20 -19.89 -15.37
CA GLY A 44 -18.33 -20.03 -16.54
C GLY A 44 -17.27 -18.93 -16.66
N TYR A 45 -16.48 -18.98 -17.74
CA TYR A 45 -15.64 -17.85 -18.12
C TYR A 45 -16.49 -16.66 -18.56
N VAL A 46 -16.03 -15.46 -18.23
CA VAL A 46 -16.53 -14.25 -18.90
C VAL A 46 -15.98 -14.27 -20.32
N ILE A 47 -16.85 -14.16 -21.31
CA ILE A 47 -16.50 -14.09 -22.73
C ILE A 47 -17.14 -12.82 -23.31
N PRO A 48 -16.37 -11.90 -23.91
CA PRO A 48 -14.91 -11.90 -24.09
C PRO A 48 -14.11 -11.94 -22.77
N THR A 49 -12.89 -12.49 -22.83
CA THR A 49 -12.05 -12.74 -21.64
C THR A 49 -11.53 -11.46 -20.97
N ASP A 50 -11.60 -10.32 -21.64
CA ASP A 50 -11.29 -9.00 -21.09
C ASP A 50 -12.51 -8.29 -20.47
N GLY A 51 -13.70 -8.90 -20.50
CA GLY A 51 -14.89 -8.42 -19.80
C GLY A 51 -16.17 -8.42 -20.62
N ASP A 52 -17.31 -8.30 -19.93
CA ASP A 52 -18.63 -8.11 -20.57
C ASP A 52 -18.65 -6.81 -21.41
N PRO A 53 -18.99 -6.86 -22.72
CA PRO A 53 -18.85 -5.71 -23.61
C PRO A 53 -19.70 -4.49 -23.22
N GLU A 54 -20.94 -4.72 -22.74
CA GLU A 54 -21.82 -3.62 -22.32
C GLU A 54 -21.28 -2.95 -21.06
N PHE A 55 -20.88 -3.76 -20.07
CA PHE A 55 -20.32 -3.22 -18.85
C PHE A 55 -18.98 -2.52 -19.09
N LYS A 56 -18.15 -3.02 -20.01
CA LYS A 56 -16.94 -2.32 -20.43
C LYS A 56 -17.24 -0.94 -21.02
N ALA A 57 -18.30 -0.81 -21.83
CA ALA A 57 -18.70 0.49 -22.39
C ALA A 57 -19.19 1.46 -21.30
N GLU A 58 -19.94 0.97 -20.32
CA GLU A 58 -20.37 1.75 -19.15
C GLU A 58 -19.17 2.26 -18.34
N ILE A 59 -18.15 1.42 -18.12
CA ILE A 59 -16.93 1.82 -17.42
C ILE A 59 -16.08 2.77 -18.25
N ALA A 60 -15.90 2.50 -19.55
CA ALA A 60 -15.09 3.33 -20.44
C ALA A 60 -15.60 4.79 -20.53
N ALA A 61 -16.92 4.98 -20.51
CA ALA A 61 -17.54 6.30 -20.49
C ALA A 61 -17.10 7.15 -19.28
N ARG A 62 -16.71 6.54 -18.15
CA ARG A 62 -16.20 7.24 -16.95
C ARG A 62 -14.80 7.83 -17.14
N TYR A 63 -14.12 7.47 -18.23
CA TYR A 63 -12.77 7.89 -18.58
C TYR A 63 -12.72 8.68 -19.89
N ASP A 64 -13.87 9.01 -20.49
CA ASP A 64 -13.96 9.57 -21.85
C ASP A 64 -13.26 8.70 -22.91
N ARG A 65 -13.35 7.37 -22.76
CA ARG A 65 -12.69 6.35 -23.61
C ARG A 65 -13.65 5.35 -24.25
N GLY A 66 -13.13 4.57 -25.20
CA GLY A 66 -13.84 3.44 -25.82
C GLY A 66 -13.76 2.13 -25.02
N PRO A 67 -14.71 1.19 -25.17
CA PRO A 67 -14.69 -0.10 -24.47
C PRO A 67 -13.44 -0.95 -24.77
N GLU A 68 -12.80 -0.78 -25.93
CA GLU A 68 -11.54 -1.42 -26.32
C GLU A 68 -10.35 -0.96 -25.48
N GLU A 69 -10.47 0.18 -24.82
CA GLU A 69 -9.46 0.81 -23.93
C GLU A 69 -9.65 0.41 -22.46
N ILE A 70 -10.54 -0.55 -22.18
CA ILE A 70 -10.76 -1.16 -20.87
C ILE A 70 -10.39 -2.64 -20.93
N ALA A 71 -9.83 -3.16 -19.83
CA ALA A 71 -9.79 -4.59 -19.52
C ALA A 71 -10.16 -4.82 -18.06
N PHE A 72 -11.11 -5.71 -17.81
CA PHE A 72 -11.46 -6.14 -16.46
C PHE A 72 -10.43 -7.14 -15.93
N THR A 73 -10.13 -7.03 -14.65
CA THR A 73 -9.05 -7.74 -13.99
C THR A 73 -9.48 -8.31 -12.63
N CYS A 74 -8.67 -9.23 -12.12
CA CYS A 74 -8.77 -9.83 -10.79
C CYS A 74 -8.34 -8.85 -9.69
N GLY A 75 -8.98 -7.67 -9.67
CA GLY A 75 -8.63 -6.52 -8.84
C GLY A 75 -7.44 -5.73 -9.37
N THR A 76 -7.13 -4.62 -8.69
CA THR A 76 -6.07 -3.69 -9.12
C THR A 76 -4.69 -4.31 -9.17
N GLN A 77 -4.39 -5.29 -8.30
CA GLN A 77 -3.10 -5.98 -8.31
C GLN A 77 -2.78 -6.60 -9.68
N GLU A 78 -3.77 -7.27 -10.31
CA GLU A 78 -3.58 -7.76 -11.67
C GLU A 78 -3.50 -6.60 -12.67
N ALA A 79 -4.32 -5.56 -12.54
CA ALA A 79 -4.27 -4.41 -13.43
C ALA A 79 -2.88 -3.74 -13.46
N ASN A 80 -2.27 -3.52 -12.29
CA ASN A 80 -0.93 -2.96 -12.15
C ASN A 80 0.11 -3.88 -12.78
N PHE A 81 0.03 -5.18 -12.48
CA PHE A 81 0.97 -6.17 -13.01
C PHE A 81 0.92 -6.22 -14.54
N LEU A 82 -0.28 -6.29 -15.12
CA LEU A 82 -0.47 -6.30 -16.58
C LEU A 82 -0.04 -4.99 -17.23
N ALA A 83 -0.30 -3.84 -16.60
CA ALA A 83 0.11 -2.53 -17.12
C ALA A 83 1.65 -2.45 -17.24
N VAL A 84 2.37 -2.87 -16.20
CA VAL A 84 3.85 -2.87 -16.21
C VAL A 84 4.39 -3.82 -17.27
N LEU A 85 3.90 -5.07 -17.33
CA LEU A 85 4.38 -6.05 -18.31
C LEU A 85 4.03 -5.69 -19.76
N ALA A 86 2.96 -4.92 -19.97
CA ALA A 86 2.58 -4.44 -21.29
C ALA A 86 3.36 -3.20 -21.72
N ALA A 87 3.78 -2.36 -20.76
CA ALA A 87 4.47 -1.11 -21.02
C ALA A 87 5.99 -1.26 -21.11
N MET A 88 6.58 -2.27 -20.47
CA MET A 88 8.04 -2.40 -20.32
C MET A 88 8.59 -3.73 -20.85
N GLY A 89 9.84 -3.67 -21.32
CA GLY A 89 10.72 -4.80 -21.63
C GLY A 89 12.02 -4.79 -20.81
N GLU A 90 12.94 -5.70 -21.14
CA GLU A 90 14.20 -5.91 -20.40
C GLU A 90 15.13 -4.68 -20.42
N ASP A 91 15.13 -3.93 -21.52
CA ASP A 91 15.97 -2.74 -21.72
C ASP A 91 15.26 -1.43 -21.35
N SER A 92 14.05 -1.52 -20.77
CA SER A 92 13.23 -0.36 -20.44
C SER A 92 13.61 0.23 -19.09
N HIS A 93 13.33 1.52 -18.93
CA HIS A 93 13.45 2.24 -17.67
C HIS A 93 12.08 2.71 -17.17
N ALA A 94 11.88 2.75 -15.85
CA ALA A 94 10.73 3.40 -15.23
C ALA A 94 11.13 4.40 -14.14
N VAL A 95 10.33 5.45 -13.97
CA VAL A 95 10.42 6.37 -12.83
C VAL A 95 9.28 6.08 -11.86
N VAL A 96 9.60 5.75 -10.61
CA VAL A 96 8.62 5.33 -9.60
C VAL A 96 8.59 6.29 -8.42
N VAL A 97 7.44 6.93 -8.20
CA VAL A 97 7.22 7.76 -7.00
C VAL A 97 7.13 6.85 -5.77
N THR A 98 7.99 7.10 -4.77
CA THR A 98 8.29 6.20 -3.64
C THR A 98 8.25 6.99 -2.32
N PRO A 99 7.86 6.45 -1.15
CA PRO A 99 7.34 5.11 -0.92
C PRO A 99 5.96 4.93 -1.54
N THR A 100 5.74 3.75 -2.08
CA THR A 100 4.48 3.33 -2.69
C THR A 100 4.22 1.86 -2.39
N TYR A 101 3.05 1.38 -2.78
CA TYR A 101 2.67 -0.02 -2.66
C TYR A 101 3.69 -0.92 -3.38
N GLN A 102 4.20 -1.97 -2.70
CA GLN A 102 5.39 -2.71 -3.15
C GLN A 102 5.30 -3.24 -4.59
N SER A 103 4.12 -3.64 -5.07
CA SER A 103 3.97 -4.11 -6.45
C SER A 103 4.26 -3.02 -7.50
N LEU A 104 4.01 -1.75 -7.20
CA LEU A 104 4.22 -0.63 -8.12
C LEU A 104 5.71 -0.28 -8.29
N GLN A 105 6.59 -0.87 -7.48
CA GLN A 105 8.04 -0.71 -7.58
C GLN A 105 8.74 -2.03 -7.93
N ALA A 106 8.39 -3.14 -7.26
CA ALA A 106 9.07 -4.41 -7.42
C ALA A 106 8.77 -5.07 -8.77
N VAL A 107 7.58 -4.86 -9.35
CA VAL A 107 7.26 -5.44 -10.67
C VAL A 107 8.02 -4.70 -11.78
N PRO A 108 8.03 -3.35 -11.86
CA PRO A 108 8.89 -2.64 -12.80
C PRO A 108 10.38 -3.00 -12.65
N GLU A 109 10.89 -3.06 -11.42
CA GLU A 109 12.29 -3.41 -11.13
C GLU A 109 12.65 -4.86 -11.52
N ALA A 110 11.69 -5.77 -11.49
CA ALA A 110 11.89 -7.15 -11.94
C ALA A 110 11.91 -7.28 -13.48
N VAL A 111 11.38 -6.29 -14.20
CA VAL A 111 11.29 -6.23 -15.66
C VAL A 111 12.48 -5.48 -16.26
N GLY A 112 12.78 -4.29 -15.75
CA GLY A 112 13.83 -3.39 -16.25
C GLY A 112 14.42 -2.49 -15.18
N GLU A 113 15.18 -1.46 -15.57
CA GLU A 113 15.78 -0.52 -14.62
C GLU A 113 14.74 0.46 -14.05
N ILE A 114 14.92 0.90 -12.81
CA ILE A 114 14.08 1.95 -12.22
C ILE A 114 14.88 3.06 -11.56
N SER A 115 14.36 4.28 -11.66
CA SER A 115 14.74 5.41 -10.81
C SER A 115 13.61 5.73 -9.84
N ARG A 116 13.95 5.94 -8.56
CA ARG A 116 12.98 6.25 -7.50
C ARG A 116 12.98 7.75 -7.23
N VAL A 117 11.79 8.36 -7.18
CA VAL A 117 11.59 9.75 -6.75
C VAL A 117 10.91 9.73 -5.39
N TRP A 118 11.59 10.25 -4.37
CA TRP A 118 11.17 10.09 -2.98
C TRP A 118 10.20 11.20 -2.55
N LEU A 119 9.04 10.80 -2.02
CA LEU A 119 8.17 11.66 -1.23
C LEU A 119 8.75 11.77 0.18
N GLU A 120 9.00 12.99 0.62
CA GLU A 120 9.63 13.24 1.91
C GLU A 120 8.65 13.80 2.95
N PRO A 121 8.77 13.41 4.22
CA PRO A 121 8.02 14.00 5.32
C PRO A 121 8.41 15.48 5.55
N PRO A 122 7.59 16.25 6.27
CA PRO A 122 6.31 15.85 6.87
C PRO A 122 5.14 15.85 5.89
N ASP A 123 5.32 16.48 4.73
CA ASP A 123 4.22 16.77 3.82
C ASP A 123 4.01 15.70 2.75
N TRP A 124 5.06 14.96 2.36
CA TRP A 124 5.01 13.96 1.28
C TRP A 124 4.66 14.57 -0.09
N ASN A 125 5.03 15.83 -0.33
CA ASN A 125 4.82 16.48 -1.62
C ASN A 125 5.60 15.75 -2.72
N LEU A 126 5.02 15.66 -3.92
CA LEU A 126 5.75 15.23 -5.11
C LEU A 126 6.36 16.48 -5.76
N ASP A 127 7.67 16.47 -5.95
CA ASP A 127 8.34 17.39 -6.86
C ASP A 127 8.36 16.76 -8.26
N VAL A 128 7.62 17.37 -9.19
CA VAL A 128 7.53 16.88 -10.58
C VAL A 128 8.84 17.14 -11.33
N GLU A 129 9.67 18.09 -10.89
CA GLU A 129 10.97 18.33 -11.51
C GLU A 129 11.96 17.19 -11.21
N GLU A 130 11.91 16.60 -10.02
CA GLU A 130 12.71 15.39 -9.73
C GLU A 130 12.33 14.21 -10.64
N VAL A 131 11.04 14.08 -10.98
CA VAL A 131 10.61 13.11 -11.98
C VAL A 131 11.20 13.44 -13.35
N ARG A 132 11.17 14.71 -13.76
CA ARG A 132 11.75 15.15 -15.03
C ARG A 132 13.24 14.85 -15.11
N GLU A 133 13.98 15.08 -14.02
CA GLU A 133 15.42 14.81 -13.93
C GLU A 133 15.74 13.30 -13.94
N ALA A 134 14.84 12.47 -13.39
CA ALA A 134 14.98 11.02 -13.37
C ALA A 134 14.67 10.36 -14.73
N ILE A 135 13.97 11.04 -15.64
CA ILE A 135 13.67 10.50 -16.97
C ILE A 135 14.93 10.35 -17.81
N ARG A 136 15.02 9.20 -18.48
CA ARG A 136 16.04 8.78 -19.43
C ARG A 136 15.43 8.51 -20.81
N PRO A 137 16.22 8.48 -21.90
CA PRO A 137 15.72 8.19 -23.25
C PRO A 137 14.93 6.87 -23.39
N GLU A 138 15.27 5.87 -22.58
CA GLU A 138 14.63 4.55 -22.52
C GLU A 138 13.49 4.47 -21.48
N THR A 139 13.02 5.60 -20.94
CA THR A 139 11.90 5.61 -19.98
C THR A 139 10.59 5.37 -20.68
N GLU A 140 9.94 4.25 -20.38
CA GLU A 140 8.63 3.90 -20.97
C GLU A 140 7.48 4.08 -19.98
N LEU A 141 7.79 4.21 -18.67
CA LEU A 141 6.79 4.22 -17.62
C LEU A 141 7.14 5.18 -16.47
N VAL A 142 6.17 6.02 -16.10
CA VAL A 142 6.15 6.78 -14.85
C VAL A 142 5.04 6.22 -13.98
N VAL A 143 5.33 5.90 -12.71
CA VAL A 143 4.39 5.22 -11.81
C VAL A 143 4.03 6.12 -10.63
N LEU A 144 2.73 6.32 -10.44
CA LEU A 144 2.12 7.08 -9.34
C LEU A 144 1.03 6.24 -8.66
N ASN A 145 0.86 6.41 -7.34
CA ASN A 145 -0.33 5.99 -6.62
C ASN A 145 -0.99 7.23 -6.02
N ASN A 146 -2.24 7.53 -6.40
CA ASN A 146 -2.89 8.78 -5.98
C ASN A 146 -4.38 8.59 -5.64
N PRO A 147 -4.81 8.77 -4.37
CA PRO A 147 -4.00 8.98 -3.17
C PRO A 147 -2.97 7.86 -2.90
N ASN A 148 -1.84 8.23 -2.32
CA ASN A 148 -0.69 7.34 -2.12
C ASN A 148 -0.90 6.36 -0.96
N ASN A 149 -0.46 5.12 -1.14
CA ASN A 149 -0.25 4.13 -0.09
C ASN A 149 1.26 3.94 0.10
N PRO A 150 1.85 4.32 1.25
CA PRO A 150 1.18 4.40 2.56
C PRO A 150 0.80 5.80 3.05
N THR A 151 1.32 6.86 2.44
CA THR A 151 1.32 8.20 3.07
C THR A 151 -0.06 8.82 3.20
N GLY A 152 -1.03 8.35 2.41
CA GLY A 152 -2.36 8.96 2.28
C GLY A 152 -2.31 10.32 1.60
N ARG A 153 -1.14 10.71 1.05
CA ARG A 153 -0.99 11.97 0.33
C ARG A 153 -1.82 11.92 -0.93
N TYR A 154 -2.58 12.98 -1.14
CA TYR A 154 -3.30 13.18 -2.39
C TYR A 154 -2.72 14.37 -3.13
N HIS A 155 -2.16 14.11 -4.31
CA HIS A 155 -1.62 15.12 -5.19
C HIS A 155 -2.77 15.79 -5.95
N SER A 156 -2.70 17.11 -6.07
CA SER A 156 -3.75 17.91 -6.71
C SER A 156 -3.84 17.65 -8.21
N ARG A 157 -4.92 18.10 -8.83
CA ARG A 157 -5.11 18.01 -10.28
C ARG A 157 -3.91 18.62 -11.03
N GLU A 158 -3.45 19.79 -10.61
CA GLU A 158 -2.37 20.51 -11.25
C GLU A 158 -1.06 19.72 -11.22
N ILE A 159 -0.75 19.06 -10.09
CA ILE A 159 0.45 18.21 -9.98
C ILE A 159 0.33 17.00 -10.91
N VAL A 160 -0.83 16.33 -10.92
CA VAL A 160 -1.05 15.14 -11.75
C VAL A 160 -1.04 15.48 -13.24
N GLU A 161 -1.65 16.60 -13.64
CA GLU A 161 -1.60 17.10 -15.03
C GLU A 161 -0.17 17.47 -15.45
N THR A 162 0.58 18.13 -14.57
CA THR A 162 2.00 18.45 -14.85
C THR A 162 2.84 17.17 -15.00
N LEU A 163 2.58 16.15 -14.17
CA LEU A 163 3.25 14.86 -14.26
C LEU A 163 2.89 14.12 -15.56
N TYR A 164 1.62 14.17 -15.96
CA TYR A 164 1.16 13.64 -17.24
C TYR A 164 1.89 14.32 -18.41
N ASP A 165 1.97 15.64 -18.41
CA ASP A 165 2.67 16.40 -19.45
C ASP A 165 4.15 16.03 -19.53
N VAL A 166 4.80 15.77 -18.37
CA VAL A 166 6.19 15.29 -18.31
C VAL A 166 6.35 13.91 -18.94
N ALA A 167 5.48 12.96 -18.61
CA ALA A 167 5.52 11.62 -19.19
C ALA A 167 5.26 11.67 -20.71
N ALA A 168 4.20 12.35 -21.13
CA ALA A 168 3.82 12.48 -22.53
C ALA A 168 4.90 13.17 -23.38
N ALA A 169 5.56 14.21 -22.85
CA ALA A 169 6.66 14.88 -23.55
C ALA A 169 7.88 13.98 -23.82
N ASN A 170 7.98 12.86 -23.12
CA ASN A 170 9.07 11.87 -23.24
C ASN A 170 8.57 10.53 -23.80
N ASP A 171 7.37 10.49 -24.41
CA ASP A 171 6.78 9.27 -24.98
C ASP A 171 6.62 8.12 -23.96
N ALA A 172 6.49 8.45 -22.67
CA ALA A 172 6.31 7.50 -21.58
C ALA A 172 4.85 7.46 -21.13
N TYR A 173 4.39 6.31 -20.65
CA TYR A 173 3.08 6.20 -20.00
C TYR A 173 3.12 6.74 -18.58
N LEU A 174 2.05 7.42 -18.14
CA LEU A 174 1.78 7.66 -16.72
C LEU A 174 0.80 6.61 -16.22
N LEU A 175 1.30 5.63 -15.48
CA LEU A 175 0.49 4.66 -14.74
C LEU A 175 0.12 5.22 -13.37
N CYS A 176 -1.17 5.44 -13.15
CA CYS A 176 -1.72 5.87 -11.87
C CYS A 176 -2.62 4.78 -11.26
N ASP A 177 -2.20 4.24 -10.11
CA ASP A 177 -3.08 3.46 -9.25
C ASP A 177 -4.02 4.39 -8.47
N GLU A 178 -5.31 4.28 -8.74
CA GLU A 178 -6.37 5.19 -8.26
C GLU A 178 -7.36 4.51 -7.31
N VAL A 179 -6.99 3.40 -6.66
CA VAL A 179 -7.92 2.65 -5.79
C VAL A 179 -8.54 3.45 -4.65
N TYR A 180 -7.87 4.52 -4.21
CA TYR A 180 -8.35 5.41 -3.14
C TYR A 180 -9.05 6.67 -3.67
N ARG A 181 -9.01 6.94 -4.98
CA ARG A 181 -9.43 8.22 -5.58
C ARG A 181 -10.82 8.66 -5.14
N LEU A 182 -11.77 7.71 -5.10
CA LEU A 182 -13.15 7.99 -4.77
C LEU A 182 -13.42 8.22 -3.26
N LEU A 183 -12.43 8.02 -2.39
CA LEU A 183 -12.53 8.44 -0.98
C LEU A 183 -12.17 9.92 -0.77
N ALA A 184 -11.63 10.59 -1.79
CA ALA A 184 -11.43 12.03 -1.76
C ALA A 184 -12.78 12.77 -1.79
N GLY A 185 -12.82 13.95 -1.15
CA GLY A 185 -13.97 14.85 -1.23
C GLY A 185 -14.13 15.45 -2.63
N GLU A 186 -13.03 15.96 -3.18
CA GLU A 186 -12.93 16.40 -4.58
C GLU A 186 -11.98 15.47 -5.33
N THR A 187 -12.42 14.92 -6.45
CA THR A 187 -11.64 13.93 -7.21
C THR A 187 -10.88 14.58 -8.36
N VAL A 188 -9.59 14.26 -8.47
CA VAL A 188 -8.82 14.46 -9.69
C VAL A 188 -9.42 13.55 -10.77
N PRO A 189 -9.55 14.01 -12.02
CA PRO A 189 -9.91 13.15 -13.14
C PRO A 189 -8.96 11.95 -13.21
N PRO A 190 -9.43 10.76 -13.59
CA PRO A 190 -8.54 9.64 -13.76
C PRO A 190 -7.47 9.97 -14.81
N VAL A 191 -6.23 9.54 -14.59
CA VAL A 191 -5.11 9.83 -15.51
C VAL A 191 -5.39 9.32 -16.93
N ALA A 192 -6.08 8.18 -17.06
CA ALA A 192 -6.50 7.69 -18.36
C ALA A 192 -7.45 8.64 -19.10
N SER A 193 -8.15 9.59 -18.48
CA SER A 193 -8.93 10.59 -19.23
C SER A 193 -8.09 11.76 -19.76
N MET A 194 -6.79 11.83 -19.46
CA MET A 194 -5.93 12.98 -19.82
C MET A 194 -5.37 12.89 -21.25
N GLY A 195 -5.29 11.69 -21.83
CA GLY A 195 -4.87 11.47 -23.22
C GLY A 195 -4.12 10.15 -23.42
N GLU A 196 -3.44 9.99 -24.56
CA GLU A 196 -2.92 8.68 -25.01
C GLU A 196 -1.86 8.06 -24.09
N HIS A 197 -1.12 8.87 -23.33
CA HIS A 197 -0.11 8.39 -22.38
C HIS A 197 -0.68 8.04 -21.00
N GLY A 198 -1.97 8.27 -20.76
CA GLY A 198 -2.60 8.11 -19.46
C GLY A 198 -3.08 6.67 -19.23
N VAL A 199 -2.66 6.06 -18.12
CA VAL A 199 -3.06 4.71 -17.73
C VAL A 199 -3.58 4.73 -16.30
N SER A 200 -4.82 4.29 -16.08
CA SER A 200 -5.44 4.22 -14.77
C SER A 200 -5.74 2.78 -14.38
N THR A 201 -5.43 2.42 -13.15
CA THR A 201 -5.84 1.16 -12.55
C THR A 201 -6.68 1.42 -11.31
N THR A 202 -7.74 0.63 -11.12
CA THR A 202 -8.57 0.73 -9.92
C THR A 202 -9.40 -0.54 -9.70
N SER A 203 -10.12 -0.60 -8.57
CA SER A 203 -10.97 -1.73 -8.22
C SER A 203 -11.99 -1.36 -7.16
N LEU A 204 -12.91 -2.29 -6.89
CA LEU A 204 -13.89 -2.13 -5.82
C LEU A 204 -13.31 -2.48 -4.43
N THR A 205 -12.01 -2.74 -4.33
CA THR A 205 -11.40 -3.28 -3.10
C THR A 205 -11.30 -2.25 -1.98
N LYS A 206 -10.95 -1.00 -2.28
CA LYS A 206 -10.59 0.00 -1.28
C LYS A 206 -11.72 0.99 -1.00
N ALA A 207 -12.09 1.81 -1.99
CA ALA A 207 -13.12 2.83 -1.82
C ALA A 207 -14.53 2.26 -1.59
N TYR A 208 -14.81 1.08 -2.13
CA TYR A 208 -16.15 0.47 -2.09
C TYR A 208 -16.32 -0.57 -0.97
N GLY A 209 -15.24 -1.06 -0.36
CA GLY A 209 -15.32 -2.12 0.66
C GLY A 209 -15.71 -3.48 0.09
N LEU A 210 -15.31 -3.81 -1.14
CA LEU A 210 -15.66 -5.08 -1.80
C LEU A 210 -14.40 -5.89 -2.17
N ALA A 211 -13.43 -5.91 -1.26
CA ALA A 211 -12.13 -6.56 -1.46
C ALA A 211 -12.23 -8.02 -1.90
N GLY A 212 -13.21 -8.77 -1.34
CA GLY A 212 -13.43 -10.19 -1.64
C GLY A 212 -13.94 -10.49 -3.04
N LEU A 213 -14.49 -9.51 -3.77
CA LEU A 213 -14.97 -9.71 -5.14
C LEU A 213 -13.83 -9.94 -6.14
N ARG A 214 -12.62 -9.48 -5.80
CA ARG A 214 -11.46 -9.51 -6.70
C ARG A 214 -11.77 -8.92 -8.07
N PHE A 215 -12.51 -7.80 -8.12
CA PHE A 215 -12.91 -7.17 -9.38
C PHE A 215 -12.35 -5.76 -9.49
N GLY A 216 -11.71 -5.47 -10.61
CA GLY A 216 -11.15 -4.17 -10.96
C GLY A 216 -10.91 -4.06 -12.46
N TRP A 217 -10.19 -3.02 -12.86
CA TRP A 217 -9.90 -2.79 -14.26
C TRP A 217 -8.63 -1.98 -14.50
N LEU A 218 -8.11 -2.15 -15.71
CA LEU A 218 -7.08 -1.34 -16.35
C LEU A 218 -7.74 -0.52 -17.45
N CYS A 219 -7.43 0.78 -17.50
CA CYS A 219 -7.89 1.72 -18.52
C CYS A 219 -6.67 2.43 -19.14
N GLY A 220 -6.60 2.49 -20.46
CA GLY A 220 -5.45 3.06 -21.17
C GLY A 220 -5.55 2.86 -22.69
N PRO A 221 -4.54 3.30 -23.47
CA PRO A 221 -4.58 3.22 -24.92
C PRO A 221 -4.63 1.78 -25.43
N THR A 222 -5.26 1.58 -26.60
CA THR A 222 -5.50 0.25 -27.17
C THR A 222 -4.23 -0.58 -27.35
N GLU A 223 -3.09 0.07 -27.65
CA GLU A 223 -1.79 -0.61 -27.79
C GLU A 223 -1.35 -1.30 -26.47
N LEU A 224 -1.32 -0.53 -25.37
CA LEU A 224 -1.00 -1.06 -24.04
C LEU A 224 -2.02 -2.13 -23.61
N LEU A 225 -3.30 -1.93 -23.90
CA LEU A 225 -4.35 -2.90 -23.59
C LEU A 225 -4.20 -4.20 -24.40
N GLY A 226 -3.67 -4.13 -25.61
CA GLY A 226 -3.31 -5.29 -26.43
C GLY A 226 -2.24 -6.15 -25.75
N GLY A 227 -1.14 -5.52 -25.30
CA GLY A 227 -0.09 -6.20 -24.53
C GLY A 227 -0.60 -6.75 -23.20
N ALA A 228 -1.42 -5.98 -22.49
CA ALA A 228 -2.00 -6.40 -21.21
C ALA A 228 -2.91 -7.62 -21.36
N ARG A 229 -3.71 -7.70 -22.44
CA ARG A 229 -4.54 -8.89 -22.75
C ARG A 229 -3.67 -10.12 -23.03
N GLN A 230 -2.57 -9.96 -23.77
CA GLN A 230 -1.64 -11.06 -24.02
C GLN A 230 -1.05 -11.61 -22.72
N TRP A 231 -0.65 -10.74 -21.79
CA TRP A 231 -0.17 -11.18 -20.47
C TRP A 231 -1.28 -11.78 -19.61
N LYS A 232 -2.51 -11.26 -19.73
CA LYS A 232 -3.67 -11.77 -18.99
C LYS A 232 -3.96 -13.24 -19.29
N ASP A 233 -3.72 -13.68 -20.52
CA ASP A 233 -3.85 -15.09 -20.93
C ASP A 233 -2.92 -16.03 -20.11
N TYR A 234 -1.81 -15.51 -19.59
CA TYR A 234 -0.87 -16.26 -18.74
C TYR A 234 -1.12 -16.10 -17.24
N THR A 235 -1.88 -15.09 -16.80
CA THR A 235 -2.17 -14.86 -15.38
C THR A 235 -3.49 -15.50 -14.97
N THR A 236 -4.61 -15.02 -15.53
CA THR A 236 -5.96 -15.35 -15.03
C THR A 236 -6.96 -15.66 -16.13
N ILE A 237 -6.61 -15.44 -17.40
CA ILE A 237 -7.46 -15.58 -18.58
C ILE A 237 -8.60 -14.57 -18.58
N SER A 238 -9.53 -14.63 -17.60
CA SER A 238 -10.71 -13.76 -17.52
C SER A 238 -10.87 -13.13 -16.13
N PRO A 239 -11.62 -12.01 -15.99
CA PRO A 239 -12.06 -11.55 -14.67
C PRO A 239 -12.99 -12.58 -14.01
N PRO A 240 -13.21 -12.49 -12.68
CA PRO A 240 -14.14 -13.38 -11.98
C PRO A 240 -15.60 -13.06 -12.33
N ILE A 241 -16.35 -14.04 -12.82
CA ILE A 241 -17.77 -13.87 -13.19
C ILE A 241 -18.64 -13.41 -12.02
N PHE A 242 -18.42 -13.99 -10.83
CA PHE A 242 -19.08 -13.56 -9.60
C PHE A 242 -18.74 -12.11 -9.24
N GLY A 243 -17.46 -11.74 -9.34
CA GLY A 243 -17.01 -10.38 -9.08
C GLY A 243 -17.63 -9.38 -10.04
N GLN A 244 -17.72 -9.72 -11.32
CA GLN A 244 -18.37 -8.89 -12.35
C GLN A 244 -19.88 -8.72 -12.09
N HIS A 245 -20.58 -9.80 -11.73
CA HIS A 245 -22.02 -9.78 -11.40
C HIS A 245 -22.33 -8.80 -10.27
N VAL A 246 -21.59 -8.90 -9.17
CA VAL A 246 -21.79 -8.01 -8.02
C VAL A 246 -21.29 -6.59 -8.32
N ALA A 247 -20.19 -6.45 -9.06
CA ALA A 247 -19.64 -5.14 -9.42
C ALA A 247 -20.63 -4.30 -10.24
N ARG A 248 -21.37 -4.91 -11.17
CA ARG A 248 -22.39 -4.19 -11.95
C ARG A 248 -23.51 -3.63 -11.07
N GLN A 249 -23.87 -4.33 -10.00
CA GLN A 249 -24.85 -3.85 -9.02
C GLN A 249 -24.29 -2.73 -8.14
N ALA A 250 -23.04 -2.87 -7.69
CA ALA A 250 -22.37 -1.88 -6.84
C ALA A 250 -22.07 -0.56 -7.57
N LEU A 251 -21.89 -0.63 -8.89
CA LEU A 251 -21.57 0.50 -9.77
C LEU A 251 -22.82 1.10 -10.46
N GLY A 252 -24.02 0.65 -10.07
CA GLY A 252 -25.27 1.31 -10.47
C GLY A 252 -25.36 2.69 -9.81
N GLU A 253 -25.79 3.71 -10.57
CA GLU A 253 -25.68 5.13 -10.20
C GLU A 253 -26.12 5.47 -8.77
N GLU A 254 -27.33 5.07 -8.37
CA GLU A 254 -27.85 5.33 -7.02
C GLU A 254 -27.10 4.52 -5.94
N HIS A 255 -26.81 3.25 -6.21
CA HIS A 255 -26.16 2.36 -5.25
C HIS A 255 -24.69 2.74 -5.00
N GLU A 256 -23.98 3.13 -6.06
CA GLU A 256 -22.61 3.62 -5.99
C GLU A 256 -22.53 4.89 -5.16
N ALA A 257 -23.42 5.86 -5.40
CA ALA A 257 -23.49 7.09 -4.64
C ALA A 257 -23.69 6.82 -3.14
N ASP A 258 -24.61 5.91 -2.80
CA ASP A 258 -24.90 5.52 -1.41
C ASP A 258 -23.72 4.79 -0.75
N ILE A 259 -23.06 3.86 -1.44
CA ILE A 259 -21.86 3.17 -0.95
C ILE A 259 -20.75 4.18 -0.66
N LEU A 260 -20.44 5.06 -1.63
CA LEU A 260 -19.34 6.01 -1.50
C LEU A 260 -19.61 7.07 -0.43
N ALA A 261 -20.85 7.55 -0.30
CA ALA A 261 -21.24 8.47 0.77
C ALA A 261 -21.01 7.85 2.17
N ARG A 262 -21.54 6.64 2.40
CA ARG A 262 -21.34 5.90 3.66
C ARG A 262 -19.86 5.69 3.97
N ASN A 263 -19.08 5.34 2.95
CA ASN A 263 -17.66 5.02 3.11
C ASN A 263 -16.81 6.26 3.38
N ARG A 264 -17.09 7.39 2.72
CA ARG A 264 -16.45 8.68 3.01
C ARG A 264 -16.76 9.16 4.43
N ASP A 265 -18.02 9.04 4.87
CA ASP A 265 -18.42 9.38 6.24
C ASP A 265 -17.72 8.50 7.28
N LEU A 266 -17.56 7.20 6.98
CA LEU A 266 -16.82 6.29 7.85
C LEU A 266 -15.34 6.66 7.95
N ALA A 267 -14.69 6.90 6.81
CA ALA A 267 -13.29 7.31 6.75
C ALA A 267 -13.07 8.61 7.52
N ALA A 268 -13.91 9.64 7.30
CA ALA A 268 -13.83 10.92 7.98
C ALA A 268 -13.94 10.79 9.50
N ARG A 269 -14.92 10.00 10.00
CA ARG A 269 -15.09 9.78 11.45
C ARG A 269 -13.92 9.06 12.09
N ASN A 270 -13.33 8.07 11.41
CA ASN A 270 -12.17 7.37 11.96
C ASN A 270 -10.90 8.22 11.88
N ARG A 271 -10.73 8.98 10.81
CA ARG A 271 -9.63 9.94 10.68
C ARG A 271 -9.65 10.97 11.81
N GLU A 272 -10.83 11.45 12.22
CA GLU A 272 -10.96 12.33 13.38
C GLU A 272 -10.48 11.67 14.68
N ARG A 273 -10.87 10.41 14.93
CA ARG A 273 -10.41 9.65 16.11
C ARG A 273 -8.90 9.46 16.12
N VAL A 274 -8.32 9.16 14.96
CA VAL A 274 -6.86 9.06 14.82
C VAL A 274 -6.23 10.42 15.09
N ARG A 275 -6.76 11.51 14.53
CA ARG A 275 -6.27 12.86 14.78
C ARG A 275 -6.28 13.23 16.26
N GLU A 276 -7.38 12.96 16.96
CA GLU A 276 -7.48 13.15 18.41
C GLU A 276 -6.38 12.36 19.15
N PHE A 277 -6.25 11.06 18.86
CA PHE A 277 -5.23 10.20 19.45
C PHE A 277 -3.80 10.71 19.18
N ILE A 278 -3.48 11.10 17.95
CA ILE A 278 -2.17 11.64 17.59
C ILE A 278 -1.91 12.96 18.34
N SER A 279 -2.90 13.85 18.41
CA SER A 279 -2.74 15.14 19.10
C SER A 279 -2.44 14.98 20.60
N GLU A 280 -3.02 13.95 21.24
CA GLU A 280 -2.76 13.64 22.64
C GLU A 280 -1.34 13.10 22.87
N HIS A 281 -0.73 12.48 21.85
CA HIS A 281 0.55 11.75 21.95
C HIS A 281 1.69 12.40 21.14
N GLU A 282 1.46 13.55 20.50
CA GLU A 282 2.45 14.28 19.68
C GLU A 282 3.74 14.59 20.46
N HIS A 283 3.61 14.89 21.75
CA HIS A 283 4.74 15.13 22.66
C HIS A 283 5.65 13.90 22.88
N GLN A 284 5.29 12.72 22.36
CA GLN A 284 6.06 11.48 22.42
C GLN A 284 6.70 11.13 21.05
N GLY A 285 6.62 12.04 20.07
CA GLY A 285 7.16 11.85 18.72
C GLY A 285 6.17 11.23 17.72
N LEU A 286 4.96 10.88 18.17
CA LEU A 286 3.92 10.33 17.30
C LEU A 286 3.29 11.43 16.46
N THR A 287 3.62 11.49 15.17
CA THR A 287 3.13 12.51 14.23
C THR A 287 2.70 11.87 12.92
N TRP A 288 1.93 12.59 12.11
CA TRP A 288 1.46 12.10 10.82
C TRP A 288 1.06 13.24 9.88
N HIS A 289 0.94 12.90 8.59
CA HIS A 289 0.23 13.72 7.61
C HIS A 289 -1.26 13.39 7.65
N ASP A 290 -2.14 14.39 7.63
CA ASP A 290 -3.60 14.18 7.57
C ASP A 290 -4.01 13.61 6.21
N PRO A 291 -4.41 12.33 6.11
CA PRO A 291 -4.49 11.65 4.84
C PRO A 291 -5.83 11.81 4.14
N VAL A 292 -5.82 11.59 2.84
CA VAL A 292 -6.99 11.21 2.06
C VAL A 292 -7.07 9.69 1.98
N GLY A 293 -8.28 9.14 2.11
CA GLY A 293 -8.51 7.70 2.16
C GLY A 293 -8.50 7.17 3.58
N VAL A 294 -7.94 5.97 3.78
CA VAL A 294 -7.99 5.24 5.05
C VAL A 294 -6.61 4.90 5.63
N ASN A 295 -5.52 5.26 4.95
CA ASN A 295 -4.16 4.97 5.40
C ASN A 295 -3.55 6.20 6.06
N GLY A 296 -3.01 6.03 7.26
CA GLY A 296 -2.18 7.02 7.93
C GLY A 296 -0.76 6.49 8.08
N PHE A 297 0.23 7.29 7.65
CA PHE A 297 1.64 6.97 7.83
C PHE A 297 2.20 7.77 9.01
N LEU A 298 2.47 7.04 10.09
CA LEU A 298 2.82 7.58 11.39
C LEU A 298 4.33 7.57 11.55
N ALA A 299 4.92 8.66 12.03
CA ALA A 299 6.26 8.62 12.61
C ALA A 299 6.21 7.84 13.93
N VAL A 300 7.16 6.92 14.16
CA VAL A 300 7.16 6.15 15.41
C VAL A 300 7.63 6.97 16.61
N PRO A 301 7.14 6.67 17.83
CA PRO A 301 7.54 7.38 19.04
C PRO A 301 9.04 7.34 19.34
N ASP A 302 9.50 8.31 20.13
CA ASP A 302 10.87 8.33 20.66
C ASP A 302 11.15 7.07 21.49
N GLY A 303 12.37 6.53 21.35
CA GLY A 303 12.81 5.32 22.05
C GLY A 303 12.63 4.02 21.27
N PHE A 304 12.01 4.05 20.09
CA PHE A 304 12.03 2.95 19.13
C PHE A 304 13.09 3.18 18.05
N GLU A 305 13.86 2.14 17.76
CA GLU A 305 14.93 2.14 16.75
C GLU A 305 14.35 2.17 15.33
N SER A 306 13.19 1.54 15.12
CA SER A 306 12.52 1.46 13.81
C SER A 306 11.01 1.24 13.90
N GLY A 307 10.33 1.43 12.77
CA GLY A 307 8.94 1.08 12.49
C GLY A 307 8.62 -0.36 12.85
N ARG A 308 9.47 -1.28 12.41
CA ARG A 308 9.39 -2.71 12.72
C ARG A 308 9.50 -3.00 14.22
N SER A 309 10.45 -2.38 14.91
CA SER A 309 10.62 -2.57 16.35
C SER A 309 9.40 -2.11 17.15
N PHE A 310 8.79 -1.00 16.73
CA PHE A 310 7.55 -0.48 17.29
C PHE A 310 6.36 -1.40 17.00
N CYS A 311 6.12 -1.75 15.73
CA CYS A 311 5.00 -2.61 15.34
C CYS A 311 5.07 -3.98 16.02
N ARG A 312 6.27 -4.58 16.13
CA ARG A 312 6.47 -5.85 16.85
C ARG A 312 6.09 -5.73 18.33
N ARG A 313 6.52 -4.66 19.00
CA ARG A 313 6.18 -4.43 20.41
C ARG A 313 4.68 -4.28 20.61
N VAL A 314 4.02 -3.52 19.73
CA VAL A 314 2.57 -3.27 19.77
C VAL A 314 1.78 -4.57 19.57
N VAL A 315 2.16 -5.43 18.62
CA VAL A 315 1.46 -6.72 18.44
C VAL A 315 1.74 -7.70 19.57
N GLU A 316 2.97 -7.80 20.07
CA GLU A 316 3.33 -8.74 21.14
C GLU A 316 2.71 -8.37 22.50
N GLU A 317 2.59 -7.07 22.81
CA GLU A 317 2.06 -6.62 24.10
C GLU A 317 0.55 -6.36 24.09
N GLU A 318 0.04 -5.78 23.02
CA GLU A 318 -1.34 -5.28 22.96
C GLU A 318 -2.21 -6.05 21.96
N SER A 319 -1.64 -7.02 21.22
CA SER A 319 -2.35 -7.80 20.19
C SER A 319 -2.99 -6.92 19.10
N ILE A 320 -2.30 -5.83 18.76
CA ILE A 320 -2.69 -4.89 17.69
C ILE A 320 -1.68 -4.99 16.54
N VAL A 321 -2.16 -5.23 15.33
CA VAL A 321 -1.32 -5.26 14.12
C VAL A 321 -1.31 -3.89 13.45
N LEU A 322 -0.11 -3.34 13.32
CA LEU A 322 0.26 -2.23 12.44
C LEU A 322 1.21 -2.76 11.37
N ALA A 323 1.44 -2.00 10.29
CA ALA A 323 2.43 -2.37 9.28
C ALA A 323 3.70 -1.52 9.42
N PRO A 324 4.91 -2.12 9.47
CA PRO A 324 6.16 -1.39 9.48
C PRO A 324 6.33 -0.57 8.20
N GLY A 325 6.73 0.70 8.32
CA GLY A 325 6.96 1.59 7.17
C GLY A 325 8.04 1.09 6.22
N GLU A 326 8.99 0.30 6.74
CA GLU A 326 10.01 -0.40 5.98
C GLU A 326 9.43 -1.28 4.86
N CYS A 327 8.19 -1.77 5.00
CA CYS A 327 7.53 -2.59 3.98
C CYS A 327 7.20 -1.83 2.69
N PHE A 328 7.27 -0.50 2.70
CA PHE A 328 6.88 0.37 1.58
C PHE A 328 8.09 1.07 0.91
N ALA A 329 9.28 0.94 1.50
CA ALA A 329 10.50 1.62 1.06
C ALA A 329 11.27 0.89 -0.05
N GLY A 330 10.78 -0.25 -0.54
CA GLY A 330 11.49 -1.04 -1.56
C GLY A 330 12.75 -1.75 -1.05
N LEU A 331 12.88 -1.91 0.26
CA LEU A 331 14.04 -2.53 0.89
C LEU A 331 13.93 -4.07 0.88
N SER A 332 14.75 -4.71 0.05
CA SER A 332 15.10 -6.12 0.16
C SER A 332 16.05 -6.32 1.34
N GLY A 333 15.59 -6.97 2.42
CA GLY A 333 16.39 -7.17 3.62
C GLY A 333 15.68 -7.90 4.75
N GLY A 334 14.86 -8.90 4.41
CA GLY A 334 14.24 -9.80 5.39
C GLY A 334 15.26 -10.82 5.92
N SER A 335 16.10 -10.41 6.86
CA SER A 335 16.65 -11.33 7.85
C SER A 335 16.86 -10.57 9.16
N GLU A 336 16.46 -11.16 10.28
CA GLU A 336 16.64 -10.60 11.63
C GLU A 336 18.13 -10.34 11.98
N GLU A 337 19.07 -10.81 11.14
CA GLU A 337 20.52 -10.59 11.28
C GLU A 337 21.04 -9.36 10.51
N ALA A 338 20.23 -8.68 9.70
CA ALA A 338 20.63 -7.46 9.02
C ALA A 338 20.59 -6.26 9.99
N GLY A 339 21.53 -6.24 10.94
CA GLY A 339 21.87 -5.04 11.67
C GLY A 339 22.26 -3.91 10.70
N THR A 340 21.68 -2.74 10.90
CA THR A 340 22.24 -1.41 10.55
C THR A 340 22.46 -1.03 9.08
N ASN A 341 22.20 -1.87 8.08
CA ASN A 341 22.40 -1.48 6.68
C ASN A 341 21.07 -1.17 5.99
N SER A 342 20.50 -0.01 6.32
CA SER A 342 19.66 0.69 5.34
C SER A 342 20.60 1.12 4.20
N PRO A 343 20.29 0.86 2.92
CA PRO A 343 20.94 1.54 1.80
C PRO A 343 20.99 3.04 2.09
N SER A 344 22.10 3.71 1.75
CA SER A 344 22.32 5.14 1.99
C SER A 344 21.24 6.07 1.42
N ASP A 345 20.36 5.52 0.58
CA ASP A 345 19.44 6.24 -0.28
C ASP A 345 17.97 6.13 0.18
N VAL A 346 17.69 5.46 1.30
CA VAL A 346 16.34 5.45 1.92
C VAL A 346 16.26 6.50 3.02
N PRO A 347 15.28 7.44 2.96
CA PRO A 347 15.09 8.42 4.03
C PRO A 347 14.85 7.75 5.39
N ASP A 348 15.53 8.24 6.43
CA ASP A 348 15.49 7.73 7.82
C ASP A 348 14.05 7.58 8.37
N LEU A 349 13.11 8.38 7.87
CA LEU A 349 11.73 8.36 8.30
C LEU A 349 10.88 7.24 7.68
N ALA A 350 11.25 6.70 6.51
CA ALA A 350 10.63 5.48 5.99
C ALA A 350 10.97 4.27 6.87
N VAL A 351 12.12 4.33 7.57
CA VAL A 351 12.54 3.32 8.56
C VAL A 351 11.90 3.54 9.93
N ARG A 352 11.57 4.79 10.29
CA ARG A 352 10.96 5.15 11.58
C ARG A 352 9.47 5.47 11.44
N SER A 353 8.71 4.61 10.76
CA SER A 353 7.28 4.82 10.56
C SER A 353 6.44 3.54 10.65
N ALA A 354 5.15 3.72 10.89
CA ALA A 354 4.15 2.65 10.93
C ALA A 354 2.90 3.07 10.14
N VAL A 355 2.27 2.12 9.46
CA VAL A 355 1.02 2.35 8.73
C VAL A 355 -0.16 1.88 9.56
N LEU A 356 -1.12 2.79 9.67
CA LEU A 356 -2.42 2.59 10.31
C LEU A 356 -3.54 2.72 9.29
N GLY A 357 -4.28 1.65 9.08
CA GLY A 357 -5.57 1.61 8.42
C GLY A 357 -6.71 2.02 9.36
N ALA A 358 -7.35 3.16 9.11
CA ALA A 358 -8.48 3.68 9.86
C ALA A 358 -9.81 2.99 9.45
N ARG A 359 -9.83 1.65 9.46
CA ARG A 359 -11.02 0.84 9.16
C ARG A 359 -12.06 1.00 10.27
N GLY A 360 -13.33 1.15 9.89
CA GLY A 360 -14.43 1.27 10.85
C GLY A 360 -14.72 0.02 11.65
N GLY A 361 -14.07 -0.16 12.80
CA GLY A 361 -14.51 -1.07 13.84
C GLY A 361 -13.35 -1.76 14.56
N LEU A 362 -13.38 -1.69 15.90
CA LEU A 362 -12.75 -2.72 16.72
C LEU A 362 -13.33 -4.06 16.28
N VAL A 363 -12.48 -5.00 15.87
CA VAL A 363 -12.87 -6.42 15.88
C VAL A 363 -13.25 -6.70 17.33
N SER A 364 -14.48 -7.16 17.57
CA SER A 364 -14.86 -7.57 18.93
C SER A 364 -13.91 -8.70 19.31
N PRO A 365 -13.16 -8.58 20.43
CA PRO A 365 -12.32 -9.67 20.89
C PRO A 365 -13.21 -10.91 21.05
N ARG A 366 -12.74 -12.06 20.56
CA ARG A 366 -13.33 -13.34 20.96
C ARG A 366 -13.05 -13.53 22.44
N GLY A 367 -13.99 -13.07 23.27
CA GLY A 367 -14.17 -13.47 24.66
C GLY A 367 -12.93 -13.33 25.55
N LEU A 368 -12.64 -12.13 26.04
CA LEU A 368 -11.84 -11.96 27.26
C LEU A 368 -12.50 -10.96 28.23
N PRO A 369 -12.38 -11.21 29.56
CA PRO A 369 -13.07 -10.43 30.59
C PRO A 369 -12.46 -9.05 30.78
N ARG A 370 -13.33 -8.09 31.11
CA ARG A 370 -13.04 -6.67 31.29
C ARG A 370 -11.89 -6.37 32.28
N THR A 371 -11.11 -5.37 31.90
CA THR A 371 -10.33 -4.39 32.68
C THR A 371 -9.06 -4.85 33.42
N THR A 372 -7.93 -4.26 33.06
CA THR A 372 -6.90 -3.79 34.01
C THR A 372 -6.32 -2.46 33.49
N PRO A 373 -6.23 -1.38 34.30
CA PRO A 373 -5.65 -0.12 33.86
C PRO A 373 -4.12 -0.20 33.79
N LEU A 374 -3.53 0.44 32.78
CA LEU A 374 -2.09 0.68 32.64
C LEU A 374 -1.48 1.26 33.92
N ARG A 375 -0.55 0.51 34.54
CA ARG A 375 0.40 1.03 35.52
C ARG A 375 1.77 1.14 34.86
N VAL A 376 2.15 2.35 34.47
CA VAL A 376 3.53 2.67 34.12
C VAL A 376 4.35 2.67 35.42
N SER A 377 5.10 1.59 35.68
CA SER A 377 6.01 1.54 36.82
C SER A 377 7.27 2.36 36.51
N ARG A 378 7.45 3.48 37.21
CA ARG A 378 8.73 4.20 37.27
C ARG A 378 9.75 3.34 38.04
N THR A 379 10.67 2.69 37.35
CA THR A 379 11.84 2.08 38.00
C THR A 379 12.90 3.14 38.25
N SER A 380 13.13 3.47 39.52
CA SER A 380 14.32 4.20 39.98
C SER A 380 15.53 3.24 40.01
N PRO A 381 16.76 3.71 39.73
CA PRO A 381 17.93 2.83 39.72
C PRO A 381 18.37 2.48 41.15
N THR A 382 18.31 1.20 41.50
CA THR A 382 18.85 0.65 42.74
C THR A 382 20.38 0.56 42.68
N ARG A 383 21.02 1.01 43.77
CA ARG A 383 22.47 1.00 44.02
C ARG A 383 23.05 -0.42 44.02
N SER A 384 24.26 -0.57 43.47
CA SER A 384 25.12 -1.76 43.61
C SER A 384 25.57 -2.00 45.06
N PRO A 385 25.69 -3.27 45.50
CA PRO A 385 26.46 -3.62 46.68
C PRO A 385 27.86 -4.13 46.28
N ILE A 386 28.89 -3.36 46.64
CA ILE A 386 30.27 -3.83 46.83
C ILE A 386 30.48 -3.98 48.35
N ASP A 387 31.31 -4.96 48.72
CA ASP A 387 31.77 -5.37 50.04
C ASP A 387 30.89 -6.35 50.83
N SER A 388 31.28 -7.63 50.80
CA SER A 388 31.86 -8.24 52.00
C SER A 388 32.59 -9.56 51.71
N ALA A 389 33.69 -9.74 52.45
CA ALA A 389 34.30 -11.00 52.87
C ALA A 389 35.26 -11.72 51.91
N ALA A 390 36.51 -11.26 51.95
CA ALA A 390 37.68 -12.13 51.87
C ALA A 390 37.67 -13.21 52.95
N ARG A 391 37.96 -14.47 52.59
CA ARG A 391 38.66 -15.46 53.43
C ARG A 391 39.16 -16.64 52.59
N ASP A 392 40.48 -16.63 52.46
CA ASP A 392 41.42 -17.74 52.66
C ASP A 392 41.50 -18.97 51.75
N SER A 393 42.79 -19.31 51.56
CA SER A 393 43.42 -20.56 51.14
C SER A 393 43.51 -20.80 49.62
N ARG A 394 44.68 -20.65 48.96
CA ARG A 394 46.05 -21.20 49.11
C ARG A 394 46.28 -22.33 48.10
N PHE A 395 47.41 -22.22 47.37
CA PHE A 395 48.13 -23.26 46.61
C PHE A 395 47.48 -23.68 45.27
N ASP A 396 48.19 -23.91 44.16
CA ASP A 396 49.61 -23.87 43.79
C ASP A 396 49.72 -24.07 42.25
N ARG A 397 50.82 -23.58 41.66
CA ARG A 397 51.48 -23.99 40.39
C ARG A 397 50.63 -24.10 39.10
N SER A 398 50.80 -23.18 38.16
CA SER A 398 51.88 -23.15 37.16
C SER A 398 51.98 -24.40 36.26
N ARG A 399 51.63 -24.27 34.96
CA ARG A 399 52.59 -24.20 33.84
C ARG A 399 51.93 -24.51 32.48
N ARG A 400 52.33 -23.68 31.51
CA ARG A 400 52.52 -23.94 30.07
C ARG A 400 51.28 -23.97 29.17
N SER A 401 51.07 -22.85 28.48
CA SER A 401 50.77 -22.85 27.05
C SER A 401 51.70 -21.86 26.36
N ASN A 402 52.51 -22.34 25.42
CA ASN A 402 53.01 -21.47 24.35
C ASN A 402 53.18 -22.30 23.07
N ARG A 403 52.43 -21.87 22.05
CA ARG A 403 52.60 -22.03 20.60
C ARG A 403 52.18 -23.34 19.91
N GLN A 404 51.41 -23.05 18.85
CA GLN A 404 51.04 -23.82 17.65
C GLN A 404 49.90 -24.82 17.78
#